data_AF-A0A3M2MCC6-F1
#
_entry.id   AF-A0A3M2MCC6-F1
#
_cell.length_a   1.000
_cell.length_b   1.000
_cell.length_c   1.000
_cell.angle_alpha   90.00
_cell.angle_beta   90.00
_cell.angle_gamma   90.00
#
_symmetry.space_group_name_H-M   'P 1'
#
loop_
_entity.id
_entity.type
_entity.pdbx_description
1 polymer ?
#
loop_
_entity_poly.entity_id
_entity_poly.type
_entity_poly.pdbx_seq_one_letter_code
_entity_poly.pdbx_strand_id
1 'polypeptide(L)'
;MPWILALLDIRAWLVLASLSFLALLDTLSEEPPMNATAAAPSAETTASPAPSGRLVARAATGIAIVTGLLVAYFGLGFLFDPHSADNFGIKPWPTGNATGYFDVKGVRDLATAGAVFTLLALRQHRALAWIMLFDLLIPLGDMVAVITHGGTVAFALAVHGSAAALLALGVVLQFIRVSRDSSLTASSPTASSPTAFSPTAFSPTA
;
A
#
# COMPACT_ATOMS: atom_id res chain seq x y z
N MET A 1 -15.56 -0.42 -34.13
CA MET A 1 -14.19 -0.61 -33.61
C MET A 1 -14.17 -1.81 -32.65
N PRO A 2 -13.77 -3.01 -33.11
CA PRO A 2 -13.93 -4.27 -32.37
C PRO A 2 -12.99 -4.46 -31.17
N TRP A 3 -12.05 -3.53 -30.93
CA TRP A 3 -11.09 -3.62 -29.84
C TRP A 3 -11.66 -3.25 -28.45
N ILE A 4 -12.80 -2.58 -28.37
CA ILE A 4 -13.44 -2.21 -27.10
C ILE A 4 -14.08 -3.43 -26.41
N LEU A 5 -14.53 -4.43 -27.18
CA LEU A 5 -15.08 -5.67 -26.62
C LEU A 5 -13.98 -6.62 -26.10
N ALA A 6 -12.73 -6.49 -26.58
CA ALA A 6 -11.59 -7.25 -26.09
C ALA A 6 -11.12 -6.80 -24.68
N LEU A 7 -11.42 -5.55 -24.29
CA LEU A 7 -11.11 -5.03 -22.94
C LEU A 7 -12.15 -5.43 -21.88
N LEU A 8 -13.32 -5.92 -22.29
CA LEU A 8 -14.43 -6.31 -21.42
C LEU A 8 -14.52 -7.83 -21.18
N ASP A 9 -13.61 -8.63 -21.75
CA ASP A 9 -13.56 -10.06 -21.49
C ASP A 9 -12.91 -10.35 -20.13
N ILE A 10 -13.75 -10.50 -19.11
CA ILE A 10 -13.37 -10.83 -17.74
C ILE A 10 -12.57 -12.16 -17.66
N ARG A 11 -12.73 -13.05 -18.65
CA ARG A 11 -11.99 -14.32 -18.71
C ARG A 11 -10.53 -14.11 -19.11
N ALA A 12 -10.22 -13.11 -19.94
CA ALA A 12 -8.85 -12.75 -20.29
C ALA A 12 -8.08 -12.19 -19.08
N TRP A 13 -8.77 -11.40 -18.24
CA TRP A 13 -8.21 -10.88 -16.98
C TRP A 13 -7.96 -11.98 -15.94
N LEU A 14 -8.87 -12.95 -15.81
CA LEU A 14 -8.69 -14.08 -14.89
C LEU A 14 -7.53 -15.00 -15.31
N VAL A 15 -7.32 -15.21 -16.62
CA VAL A 15 -6.20 -16.01 -17.14
C VAL A 15 -4.86 -15.28 -16.96
N LEU A 16 -4.79 -13.98 -17.25
CA LEU A 16 -3.56 -13.18 -17.07
C LEU A 16 -3.19 -13.01 -15.58
N ALA A 17 -4.18 -12.85 -14.70
CA ALA A 17 -3.97 -12.81 -13.26
C ALA A 17 -3.47 -14.17 -12.71
N SER A 18 -3.99 -15.28 -13.24
CA SER A 18 -3.58 -16.64 -12.83
C SER A 18 -2.15 -16.98 -13.24
N LEU A 19 -1.73 -16.56 -14.45
CA LEU A 19 -0.35 -16.79 -14.93
C LEU A 19 0.67 -15.92 -14.19
N SER A 20 0.29 -14.70 -13.80
CA SER A 20 1.15 -13.80 -13.00
C SER A 20 1.29 -14.28 -11.55
N PHE A 21 0.24 -14.87 -10.99
CA PHE A 21 0.26 -15.42 -9.62
C PHE A 21 1.11 -16.70 -9.52
N LEU A 22 1.08 -17.57 -10.51
CA LEU A 22 1.91 -18.78 -10.54
C LEU A 22 3.40 -18.45 -10.75
N ALA A 23 3.73 -17.47 -11.60
CA ALA A 23 5.11 -16.99 -11.76
C ALA A 23 5.66 -16.36 -10.47
N LEU A 24 4.81 -15.69 -9.69
CA LEU A 24 5.18 -15.15 -8.38
C LEU A 24 5.46 -16.25 -7.34
N LEU A 25 4.69 -17.33 -7.33
CA LEU A 25 4.94 -18.47 -6.43
C LEU A 25 6.21 -19.25 -6.79
N ASP A 26 6.52 -19.37 -8.08
CA ASP A 26 7.76 -19.97 -8.57
C ASP A 26 8.98 -19.16 -8.13
N THR A 27 8.88 -17.83 -8.23
CA THR A 27 9.93 -16.89 -7.76
C THR A 27 10.16 -16.96 -6.25
N LEU A 28 9.15 -17.37 -5.48
CA LEU A 28 9.24 -17.53 -4.01
C LEU A 28 9.68 -18.94 -3.58
N SER A 29 9.80 -19.88 -4.52
CA SER A 29 10.18 -21.28 -4.25
C SER A 29 11.68 -21.55 -4.45
N GLU A 30 12.41 -20.61 -5.03
CA GLU A 30 13.86 -20.69 -5.20
C GLU A 30 14.58 -20.39 -3.86
N GLU A 31 14.79 -21.43 -3.06
CA GLU A 31 15.63 -21.37 -1.86
C GLU A 31 17.11 -21.22 -2.25
N PRO A 32 17.84 -20.21 -1.73
CA PRO A 32 19.26 -20.04 -2.02
C PRO A 32 20.12 -21.14 -1.40
N PRO A 33 21.25 -21.53 -2.02
CA PRO A 33 22.11 -22.59 -1.50
C PRO A 33 22.72 -22.20 -0.15
N MET A 34 22.49 -23.06 0.85
CA MET A 34 22.99 -22.92 2.22
C MET A 34 24.51 -23.09 2.26
N ASN A 35 25.26 -22.00 2.17
CA ASN A 35 26.64 -21.95 2.68
C ASN A 35 26.62 -21.44 4.12
N ALA A 36 26.63 -22.39 5.05
CA ALA A 36 26.77 -22.15 6.47
C ALA A 36 28.24 -21.91 6.82
N THR A 37 28.58 -20.65 7.11
CA THR A 37 29.72 -20.31 7.99
C THR A 37 29.24 -19.24 8.96
N ALA A 38 28.74 -19.70 10.11
CA ALA A 38 28.35 -18.85 11.22
C ALA A 38 29.61 -18.42 11.99
N ALA A 39 30.03 -17.17 11.79
CA ALA A 39 30.88 -16.47 12.74
C ALA A 39 30.00 -15.90 13.87
N ALA A 40 30.41 -16.11 15.12
CA ALA A 40 29.66 -15.72 16.32
C ALA A 40 29.48 -14.19 16.42
N PRO A 41 28.33 -13.68 16.91
CA PRO A 41 28.14 -12.25 17.09
C PRO A 41 28.84 -11.77 18.35
N SER A 42 29.84 -10.89 18.17
CA SER A 42 30.31 -10.00 19.22
C SER A 42 29.16 -9.11 19.68
N ALA A 43 28.97 -9.02 21.00
CA ALA A 43 27.94 -8.22 21.63
C ALA A 43 28.12 -6.72 21.30
N GLU A 44 27.47 -6.26 20.25
CA GLU A 44 27.36 -4.84 19.91
C GLU A 44 26.15 -4.26 20.64
N THR A 45 26.41 -3.37 21.59
CA THR A 45 25.39 -2.62 22.34
C THR A 45 24.50 -1.84 21.37
N THR A 46 23.32 -2.37 21.05
CA THR A 46 22.35 -1.71 20.18
C THR A 46 21.85 -0.42 20.85
N ALA A 47 22.30 0.74 20.35
CA ALA A 47 21.74 2.02 20.75
C ALA A 47 20.23 2.03 20.47
N SER A 48 19.42 2.18 21.52
CA SER A 48 17.96 2.21 21.41
C SER A 48 17.53 3.39 20.52
N PRO A 49 16.63 3.20 19.53
CA PRO A 49 16.25 4.29 18.63
C PRO A 49 15.68 5.48 19.42
N ALA A 50 15.97 6.69 18.96
CA ALA A 50 15.47 7.90 19.59
C ALA A 50 13.93 7.87 19.72
N PRO A 51 13.36 8.37 20.82
CA PRO A 51 11.91 8.27 21.10
C PRO A 51 11.01 8.85 20.00
N SER A 52 11.48 9.87 19.27
CA SER A 52 10.77 10.47 18.12
C SER A 52 10.65 9.53 16.92
N GLY A 53 11.61 8.63 16.70
CA GLY A 53 11.55 7.61 15.65
C GLY A 53 10.42 6.62 15.89
N ARG A 54 10.29 6.16 17.14
CA ARG A 54 9.22 5.24 17.56
C ARG A 54 7.84 5.87 17.47
N LEU A 55 7.71 7.17 17.76
CA LEU A 55 6.44 7.89 17.64
C LEU A 55 5.95 7.96 16.18
N VAL A 56 6.83 8.32 15.24
CA VAL A 56 6.47 8.38 13.81
C VAL A 56 6.04 7.01 13.28
N ALA A 57 6.78 5.95 13.62
CA ALA A 57 6.42 4.60 13.18
C ALA A 57 5.06 4.14 13.75
N ARG A 58 4.78 4.45 15.02
CA ARG A 58 3.48 4.17 15.66
C ARG A 58 2.35 4.97 15.02
N ALA A 59 2.55 6.27 14.79
CA ALA A 59 1.56 7.13 14.15
C ALA A 59 1.27 6.68 12.71
N ALA A 60 2.31 6.39 11.92
CA ALA A 60 2.16 5.89 10.55
C ALA A 60 1.36 4.57 10.50
N THR A 61 1.68 3.64 11.40
CA THR A 61 0.98 2.35 11.51
C THR A 61 -0.46 2.55 11.97
N GLY A 62 -0.68 3.39 12.99
CA GLY A 62 -2.01 3.69 13.51
C GLY A 62 -2.92 4.31 12.45
N ILE A 63 -2.42 5.31 11.70
CA ILE A 63 -3.19 5.92 10.61
C ILE A 63 -3.52 4.88 9.54
N ALA A 64 -2.55 4.06 9.11
CA ALA A 64 -2.80 3.03 8.10
C ALA A 64 -3.90 2.03 8.54
N ILE A 65 -3.89 1.62 9.82
CA ILE A 65 -4.94 0.77 10.38
C ILE A 65 -6.28 1.50 10.38
N VAL A 66 -6.33 2.73 10.88
CA VAL A 66 -7.57 3.51 10.96
C VAL A 66 -8.17 3.75 9.56
N THR A 67 -7.35 4.15 8.58
CA THR A 67 -7.82 4.37 7.21
C THR A 67 -8.26 3.07 6.55
N GLY A 68 -7.53 1.96 6.74
CA GLY A 68 -7.93 0.65 6.23
C GLY A 68 -9.25 0.17 6.84
N LEU A 69 -9.45 0.34 8.15
CA LEU A 69 -10.69 -0.02 8.83
C LEU A 69 -11.86 0.84 8.36
N LEU A 70 -11.63 2.14 8.16
CA LEU A 70 -12.65 3.07 7.70
C LEU A 70 -13.13 2.72 6.28
N VAL A 71 -12.20 2.43 5.37
CA VAL A 71 -12.54 2.01 4.00
C VAL A 71 -13.24 0.64 4.01
N ALA A 72 -12.81 -0.30 4.85
CA ALA A 72 -13.52 -1.57 5.01
C ALA A 72 -14.95 -1.37 5.54
N TYR A 73 -15.13 -0.49 6.52
CA TYR A 73 -16.44 -0.14 7.08
C TYR A 73 -17.36 0.45 6.01
N PHE A 74 -16.86 1.37 5.17
CA PHE A 74 -17.63 1.89 4.03
C PHE A 74 -17.99 0.78 3.06
N GLY A 75 -17.04 -0.09 2.71
CA GLY A 75 -17.28 -1.20 1.80
C GLY A 75 -18.39 -2.14 2.28
N LEU A 76 -18.35 -2.52 3.56
CA LEU A 76 -19.41 -3.29 4.21
C LEU A 76 -20.75 -2.54 4.21
N GLY A 77 -20.72 -1.23 4.48
CA GLY A 77 -21.90 -0.38 4.41
C GLY A 77 -22.59 -0.44 3.04
N PHE A 78 -21.83 -0.28 1.95
CA PHE A 78 -22.41 -0.34 0.59
C PHE A 78 -22.99 -1.72 0.24
N LEU A 79 -22.47 -2.80 0.83
CA LEU A 79 -22.94 -4.17 0.58
C LEU A 79 -24.16 -4.55 1.40
N PHE A 80 -24.30 -4.01 2.62
CA PHE A 80 -25.26 -4.50 3.59
C PHE A 80 -26.27 -3.45 4.08
N ASP A 81 -25.98 -2.17 3.90
CA ASP A 81 -26.85 -1.06 4.29
C ASP A 81 -27.25 -0.22 3.06
N PRO A 82 -28.52 -0.32 2.60
CA PRO A 82 -29.04 0.47 1.49
C PRO A 82 -28.95 1.99 1.69
N HIS A 83 -28.82 2.46 2.94
CA HIS A 83 -28.72 3.87 3.30
C HIS A 83 -27.29 4.36 3.51
N SER A 84 -26.29 3.48 3.43
CA SER A 84 -24.88 3.84 3.61
C SER A 84 -24.44 4.99 2.70
N ALA A 85 -24.98 5.03 1.47
CA ALA A 85 -24.70 6.05 0.48
C ALA A 85 -25.20 7.45 0.88
N ASP A 86 -26.25 7.57 1.71
CA ASP A 86 -26.87 8.87 2.05
C ASP A 86 -25.89 9.89 2.64
N ASN A 87 -24.79 9.40 3.22
CA ASN A 87 -23.74 10.16 3.87
C ASN A 87 -22.55 10.53 2.95
N PHE A 88 -22.65 10.31 1.63
CA PHE A 88 -21.55 10.54 0.68
C PHE A 88 -21.72 11.77 -0.23
N GLY A 89 -22.87 12.45 -0.17
CA GLY A 89 -23.02 13.82 -0.69
C GLY A 89 -23.56 13.98 -2.12
N ILE A 90 -23.89 12.90 -2.83
CA ILE A 90 -24.50 12.94 -4.17
C ILE A 90 -25.96 12.53 -4.06
N LYS A 91 -26.91 13.30 -4.63
CA LYS A 91 -28.34 12.95 -4.63
C LYS A 91 -29.01 13.30 -5.96
N PRO A 92 -29.99 12.52 -6.43
CA PRO A 92 -30.45 11.24 -5.86
C PRO A 92 -29.43 10.11 -6.10
N TRP A 93 -29.44 9.10 -5.23
CA TRP A 93 -28.61 7.92 -5.37
C TRP A 93 -29.18 6.92 -6.38
N PRO A 94 -28.36 5.97 -6.91
CA PRO A 94 -28.85 4.87 -7.73
C PRO A 94 -29.99 4.11 -7.04
N THR A 95 -31.04 3.80 -7.81
CA THR A 95 -32.22 3.05 -7.36
C THR A 95 -32.57 1.95 -8.35
N GLY A 96 -33.42 1.00 -7.93
CA GLY A 96 -33.81 -0.14 -8.77
C GLY A 96 -32.59 -0.95 -9.22
N ASN A 97 -32.51 -1.29 -10.51
CA ASN A 97 -31.38 -2.04 -11.06
C ASN A 97 -30.01 -1.33 -10.89
N ALA A 98 -29.99 -0.01 -10.73
CA ALA A 98 -28.75 0.73 -10.58
C ALA A 98 -28.14 0.60 -9.16
N THR A 99 -28.83 0.03 -8.17
CA THR A 99 -28.24 -0.19 -6.84
C THR A 99 -27.05 -1.15 -6.87
N GLY A 100 -26.91 -1.98 -7.91
CA GLY A 100 -25.73 -2.82 -8.10
C GLY A 100 -24.40 -2.04 -8.19
N TYR A 101 -24.44 -0.73 -8.44
CA TYR A 101 -23.24 0.12 -8.31
C TYR A 101 -22.69 0.18 -6.88
N PHE A 102 -23.54 -0.01 -5.87
CA PHE A 102 -23.09 -0.11 -4.48
C PHE A 102 -22.32 -1.40 -4.23
N ASP A 103 -22.72 -2.52 -4.81
CA ASP A 103 -21.95 -3.77 -4.71
C ASP A 103 -20.56 -3.61 -5.32
N VAL A 104 -20.49 -3.01 -6.51
CA VAL A 104 -19.21 -2.73 -7.19
C VAL A 104 -18.32 -1.83 -6.34
N LYS A 105 -18.88 -0.75 -5.76
CA LYS A 105 -18.12 0.13 -4.87
C LYS A 105 -17.70 -0.61 -3.60
N GLY A 106 -18.60 -1.36 -2.98
CA GLY A 106 -18.38 -2.05 -1.72
C GLY A 106 -17.26 -3.07 -1.80
N VAL A 107 -17.30 -3.92 -2.83
CA VAL A 107 -16.23 -4.91 -3.08
C VAL A 107 -14.89 -4.23 -3.37
N ARG A 108 -14.88 -3.13 -4.12
CA ARG A 108 -13.66 -2.36 -4.39
C ARG A 108 -13.06 -1.78 -3.11
N ASP A 109 -13.90 -1.18 -2.26
CA ASP A 109 -13.45 -0.58 -1.01
C ASP A 109 -12.89 -1.69 -0.07
N LEU A 110 -13.52 -2.88 -0.02
CA LEU A 110 -12.97 -4.04 0.69
C LEU A 110 -11.62 -4.52 0.13
N ALA A 111 -11.48 -4.56 -1.19
CA ALA A 111 -10.22 -4.94 -1.83
C ALA A 111 -9.09 -3.94 -1.51
N THR A 112 -9.37 -2.64 -1.54
CA THR A 112 -8.44 -1.58 -1.14
C THR A 112 -8.00 -1.74 0.32
N ALA A 113 -8.96 -1.93 1.25
CA ALA A 113 -8.64 -2.18 2.66
C ALA A 113 -7.82 -3.47 2.83
N GLY A 114 -8.15 -4.53 2.10
CA GLY A 114 -7.41 -5.79 2.09
C GLY A 114 -5.96 -5.61 1.65
N ALA A 115 -5.69 -4.79 0.63
CA ALA A 115 -4.32 -4.48 0.19
C ALA A 115 -3.52 -3.78 1.29
N VAL A 116 -4.10 -2.77 1.95
CA VAL A 116 -3.49 -2.06 3.09
C VAL A 116 -3.15 -3.03 4.22
N PHE A 117 -4.11 -3.87 4.65
CA PHE A 117 -3.88 -4.82 5.74
C PHE A 117 -2.89 -5.92 5.38
N THR A 118 -2.90 -6.40 4.14
CA THR A 118 -1.93 -7.38 3.66
C THR A 118 -0.52 -6.82 3.74
N LEU A 119 -0.30 -5.59 3.26
CA LEU A 119 1.03 -4.96 3.31
C LEU A 119 1.47 -4.63 4.73
N LEU A 120 0.54 -4.28 5.62
CA LEU A 120 0.81 -4.14 7.06
C LEU A 120 1.23 -5.49 7.68
N ALA A 121 0.49 -6.57 7.41
CA ALA A 121 0.77 -7.91 7.94
C ALA A 121 2.13 -8.44 7.45
N LEU A 122 2.45 -8.22 6.17
CA LEU A 122 3.73 -8.57 5.56
C LEU A 122 4.87 -7.61 5.92
N ARG A 123 4.59 -6.55 6.68
CA ARG A 123 5.55 -5.49 7.06
C ARG A 123 6.23 -4.81 5.86
N GLN A 124 5.55 -4.77 4.72
CA GLN A 124 6.04 -4.18 3.47
C GLN A 124 5.77 -2.66 3.45
N HIS A 125 6.45 -1.92 4.34
CA HIS A 125 6.16 -0.51 4.60
C HIS A 125 6.40 0.41 3.39
N ARG A 126 7.39 0.09 2.54
CA ARG A 126 7.63 0.85 1.30
C ARG A 126 6.50 0.67 0.29
N ALA A 127 6.05 -0.57 0.07
CA ALA A 127 4.91 -0.85 -0.81
C ALA A 127 3.62 -0.23 -0.24
N LEU A 128 3.43 -0.32 1.08
CA LEU A 128 2.28 0.29 1.77
C LEU A 128 2.22 1.80 1.54
N ALA A 129 3.36 2.51 1.61
CA ALA A 129 3.41 3.95 1.36
C ALA A 129 2.92 4.31 -0.06
N TRP A 130 3.32 3.52 -1.06
CA TRP A 130 2.88 3.70 -2.45
C TRP A 130 1.41 3.36 -2.64
N ILE A 131 0.92 2.25 -2.07
CA ILE A 131 -0.51 1.90 -2.14
C ILE A 131 -1.35 2.99 -1.49
N MET A 132 -1.01 3.45 -0.28
CA MET A 132 -1.74 4.53 0.37
C MET A 132 -1.70 5.85 -0.43
N LEU A 133 -0.62 6.11 -1.18
CA LEU A 133 -0.54 7.27 -2.07
C LEU A 133 -1.50 7.14 -3.26
N PHE A 134 -1.67 5.96 -3.83
CA PHE A 134 -2.68 5.74 -4.86
C PHE A 134 -4.11 5.76 -4.30
N ASP A 135 -4.31 5.21 -3.10
CA ASP A 135 -5.60 5.26 -2.40
C ASP A 135 -6.04 6.71 -2.12
N LEU A 136 -5.11 7.65 -1.98
CA LEU A 136 -5.42 9.09 -1.84
C LEU A 136 -6.23 9.64 -3.02
N LEU A 137 -6.13 9.04 -4.20
CA LEU A 137 -6.93 9.43 -5.35
C LEU A 137 -8.43 9.15 -5.16
N ILE A 138 -8.79 8.18 -4.31
CA ILE A 138 -10.19 7.81 -4.05
C ILE A 138 -10.96 8.96 -3.39
N PRO A 139 -10.61 9.45 -2.19
CA PRO A 139 -11.34 10.55 -1.58
C PRO A 139 -11.19 11.86 -2.37
N LEU A 140 -10.09 12.08 -3.10
CA LEU A 140 -10.00 13.24 -4.00
C LEU A 140 -10.99 13.13 -5.17
N GLY A 141 -11.11 11.95 -5.77
CA GLY A 141 -12.11 11.67 -6.80
C GLY A 141 -13.54 11.80 -6.29
N ASP A 142 -13.82 11.25 -5.11
CA ASP A 142 -15.14 11.35 -4.46
C ASP A 142 -15.49 12.82 -4.15
N MET A 143 -14.53 13.62 -3.68
CA MET A 143 -14.71 15.07 -3.48
C MET A 143 -15.09 15.79 -4.78
N VAL A 144 -14.37 15.52 -5.88
CA VAL A 144 -14.66 16.09 -7.19
C VAL A 144 -16.03 15.62 -7.68
N ALA A 145 -16.37 14.34 -7.51
CA ALA A 145 -17.66 13.79 -7.88
C ALA A 145 -18.81 14.50 -7.14
N VAL A 146 -18.70 14.70 -5.83
CA VAL A 146 -19.69 15.44 -5.04
C VAL A 146 -19.90 16.85 -5.60
N ILE A 147 -18.82 17.61 -5.80
CA ILE A 147 -18.90 19.00 -6.29
C ILE A 147 -19.52 19.06 -7.69
N THR A 148 -19.15 18.15 -8.57
CA THR A 148 -19.61 18.13 -9.97
C THR A 148 -21.02 17.60 -10.14
N HIS A 149 -21.57 16.89 -9.14
CA HIS A 149 -22.91 16.29 -9.18
C HIS A 149 -23.88 16.93 -8.19
N GLY A 150 -23.71 18.24 -7.93
CA GLY A 150 -24.69 19.06 -7.21
C GLY A 150 -24.56 19.02 -5.67
N GLY A 151 -23.55 18.34 -5.13
CA GLY A 151 -23.20 18.43 -3.72
C GLY A 151 -22.51 19.75 -3.38
N THR A 152 -22.56 20.15 -2.11
CA THR A 152 -21.94 21.40 -1.68
C THR A 152 -20.43 21.23 -1.49
N VAL A 153 -19.65 22.27 -1.82
CA VAL A 153 -18.20 22.29 -1.58
C VAL A 153 -17.88 22.09 -0.09
N ALA A 154 -18.69 22.67 0.80
CA ALA A 154 -18.52 22.51 2.25
C ALA A 154 -18.65 21.03 2.67
N PHE A 155 -19.66 20.32 2.18
CA PHE A 155 -19.82 18.89 2.46
C PHE A 155 -18.69 18.06 1.85
N ALA A 156 -18.32 18.35 0.60
CA ALA A 156 -17.24 17.66 -0.09
C ALA A 156 -15.90 17.79 0.66
N LEU A 157 -15.57 18.99 1.14
CA LEU A 157 -14.37 19.22 1.96
C LEU A 157 -14.48 18.58 3.34
N ALA A 158 -15.64 18.67 4.00
CA ALA A 158 -15.83 18.14 5.35
C ALA A 158 -15.71 16.61 5.40
N VAL A 159 -16.28 15.90 4.42
CA VAL A 159 -16.26 14.43 4.40
C VAL A 159 -15.05 13.90 3.63
N HIS A 160 -14.94 14.24 2.35
CA HIS A 160 -13.93 13.67 1.47
C HIS A 160 -12.59 14.39 1.60
N GLY A 161 -12.59 15.71 1.73
CA GLY A 161 -11.38 16.49 1.98
C GLY A 161 -10.69 16.12 3.29
N SER A 162 -11.45 15.88 4.37
CA SER A 162 -10.89 15.44 5.65
C SER A 162 -10.31 14.02 5.57
N ALA A 163 -10.99 13.09 4.87
CA ALA A 163 -10.46 11.76 4.60
C ALA A 163 -9.16 11.81 3.78
N ALA A 164 -9.12 12.64 2.73
CA ALA A 164 -7.93 12.87 1.93
C ALA A 164 -6.78 13.45 2.77
N ALA A 165 -7.06 14.40 3.66
CA ALA A 165 -6.06 14.99 4.54
C ALA A 165 -5.47 13.96 5.53
N LEU A 166 -6.32 13.14 6.16
CA LEU A 166 -5.87 12.07 7.06
C LEU A 166 -5.00 11.04 6.33
N LEU A 167 -5.43 10.61 5.14
CA LEU A 167 -4.69 9.65 4.33
C LEU A 167 -3.36 10.23 3.83
N ALA A 168 -3.35 11.49 3.37
CA ALA A 168 -2.14 12.20 2.98
C ALA A 168 -1.13 12.32 4.14
N LEU A 169 -1.61 12.60 5.36
CA LEU A 169 -0.76 12.56 6.56
C LEU A 169 -0.15 11.17 6.76
N GLY A 170 -0.96 10.12 6.64
CA GLY A 170 -0.49 8.73 6.70
C GLY A 170 0.61 8.42 5.68
N VAL A 171 0.41 8.82 4.42
CA VAL A 171 1.36 8.67 3.32
C VAL A 171 2.68 9.36 3.65
N VAL A 172 2.65 10.62 4.05
CA VAL A 172 3.85 11.39 4.42
C VAL A 172 4.60 10.69 5.56
N LEU A 173 3.91 10.26 6.61
CA LEU A 173 4.53 9.57 7.73
C LEU A 173 5.13 8.20 7.33
N GLN A 174 4.51 7.47 6.41
CA GLN A 174 5.07 6.21 5.88
C GLN A 174 6.36 6.47 5.07
N PHE A 175 6.40 7.49 4.22
CA PHE A 175 7.63 7.83 3.50
C PHE A 175 8.75 8.34 4.41
N ILE A 176 8.42 9.09 5.48
CA ILE A 176 9.40 9.49 6.50
C ILE A 176 9.95 8.24 7.19
N ARG A 177 9.09 7.29 7.56
CA ARG A 177 9.50 6.01 8.16
C ARG A 177 10.44 5.23 7.24
N VAL A 178 10.04 5.00 5.99
CA VAL A 178 10.83 4.24 4.99
C VAL A 178 12.20 4.88 4.75
N SER A 179 12.25 6.21 4.66
CA SER A 179 13.51 6.95 4.49
C SER A 179 14.46 6.74 5.68
N ARG A 180 13.93 6.78 6.91
CA ARG A 180 14.72 6.55 8.14
C ARG A 180 15.24 5.13 8.22
N ASP A 181 14.40 4.14 7.94
CA ASP A 181 14.79 2.73 7.96
C ASP A 181 15.94 2.48 6.95
N SER A 182 15.86 3.11 5.77
CA SER A 182 16.92 3.04 4.74
C SER A 182 18.24 3.68 5.20
N SER A 183 18.20 4.85 5.86
CA SER A 183 19.40 5.52 6.40
C SER A 183 20.09 4.72 7.51
N LEU A 184 19.33 4.06 8.38
CA LEU A 184 19.87 3.23 9.45
C LEU A 184 20.60 1.99 8.91
N THR A 185 20.04 1.34 7.89
CA THR A 185 20.72 0.24 7.19
C THR A 185 22.02 0.69 6.52
N ALA A 186 22.02 1.86 5.88
CA ALA A 186 23.21 2.41 5.22
C ALA A 186 24.34 2.80 6.18
N SER A 187 24.01 3.14 7.44
CA SER A 187 24.98 3.59 8.45
C SER A 187 25.55 2.44 9.29
N SER A 188 25.06 1.21 9.12
CA SER A 188 25.51 0.05 9.88
C SER A 188 26.90 -0.41 9.40
N PRO A 189 27.88 -0.63 10.31
CA PRO A 189 29.30 -0.84 9.98
C PRO A 189 29.58 -2.04 9.07
N THR A 190 28.66 -3.01 8.99
CA THR A 190 28.71 -4.15 8.07
C THR A 190 28.48 -3.80 6.60
N ALA A 191 27.99 -2.61 6.26
CA ALA A 191 27.84 -2.16 4.87
C ALA A 191 29.16 -1.61 4.26
N SER A 192 30.25 -1.60 5.03
CA SER A 192 31.56 -1.13 4.60
C SER A 192 32.27 -2.15 3.69
N SER A 193 32.00 -2.03 2.39
CA SER A 193 32.75 -2.54 1.23
C SER A 193 32.86 -4.06 1.01
N PRO A 194 32.47 -4.57 -0.19
CA PRO A 194 33.04 -5.82 -0.68
C PRO A 194 34.55 -5.60 -0.82
N THR A 195 35.32 -6.43 -0.13
CA THR A 195 36.77 -6.45 -0.17
C THR A 195 37.20 -6.48 -1.63
N ALA A 196 37.84 -5.41 -2.09
CA ALA A 196 38.47 -5.37 -3.40
C ALA A 196 39.49 -6.51 -3.46
N PHE A 197 39.16 -7.55 -4.22
CA PHE A 197 40.08 -8.63 -4.53
C PHE A 197 41.20 -8.03 -5.39
N SER A 198 42.32 -7.67 -4.77
CA SER A 198 43.54 -7.30 -5.49
C SER A 198 44.03 -8.51 -6.28
N PRO A 199 44.04 -8.50 -7.62
CA PRO A 199 44.72 -9.54 -8.37
C PRO A 199 46.21 -9.38 -8.11
N THR A 200 46.78 -10.31 -7.35
CA THR A 200 48.22 -10.36 -7.13
C THR A 200 48.89 -10.62 -8.48
N ALA A 201 49.75 -9.69 -8.90
CA ALA A 201 50.52 -9.78 -10.13
C ALA A 201 51.35 -11.08 -10.14
N PHE A 202 51.10 -11.94 -11.12
CA PHE A 202 51.95 -13.07 -11.43
C PHE A 202 53.13 -12.54 -12.26
N SER A 203 54.31 -12.40 -11.65
CA SER A 203 55.56 -12.19 -12.38
C SER A 203 56.09 -13.54 -12.86
N PRO A 204 56.26 -13.78 -14.18
CA PRO A 204 57.00 -14.92 -14.66
C PRO A 204 58.51 -14.62 -14.57
N THR A 205 59.24 -15.47 -13.86
CA THR A 205 60.70 -15.55 -13.91
C THR A 205 61.11 -16.65 -14.89
N ALA A 206 62.08 -16.31 -15.75
CA ALA A 206 62.86 -17.14 -16.68
C ALA A 206 62.19 -17.49 -18.03
#